data_AF-A0A7V9BKK9-F1
#
_entry.id   AF-A0A7V9BKK9-F1
#
_cell.length_a   1.000
_cell.length_b   1.000
_cell.length_c   1.000
_cell.angle_alpha   90.00
_cell.angle_beta   90.00
_cell.angle_gamma   90.00
#
_symmetry.space_group_name_H-M   'P 1'
#
loop_
_entity.id
_entity.type
_entity.pdbx_description
1 polymer ?
#
loop_
_entity_poly.entity_id
_entity_poly.type
_entity_poly.pdbx_seq_one_letter_code
_entity_poly.pdbx_strand_id
1 'polypeptide(L)'
;MAHRPRSRGAAARRSAAIVGLLACLTTAGAAQDPVVDSELFGALQARSIGPAVMSGRVAALDVVAGDRLTIYVGSAGGGVWKSTDGGLRFKSVFDRHTQSIGAVTVHPADPKIVWVGTGESWLRNSVSIGDGVYRSTDAGETWTHLGLEGTERIARILAHPKDSNIT
;
A
#
# COMPACT_ATOMS: atom_id res chain seq x y z
N MET A 1 15.21 -9.88 109.50
CA MET A 1 15.32 -10.80 108.33
C MET A 1 14.36 -10.26 107.28
N ALA A 2 14.72 -9.69 106.13
CA ALA A 2 15.94 -9.69 105.35
C ALA A 2 16.15 -8.32 104.64
N HIS A 3 17.41 -8.02 104.36
CA HIS A 3 17.94 -6.93 103.54
C HIS A 3 17.35 -6.91 102.11
N ARG A 4 17.21 -5.71 101.52
CA ARG A 4 18.03 -5.30 100.35
C ARG A 4 17.86 -3.80 100.00
N PRO A 5 18.92 -3.16 99.46
CA PRO A 5 19.02 -1.71 99.30
C PRO A 5 18.48 -1.22 97.95
N ARG A 6 18.08 0.06 97.86
CA ARG A 6 17.85 0.75 96.59
C ARG A 6 19.15 1.45 96.15
N SER A 7 19.75 0.97 95.08
CA SER A 7 20.86 1.62 94.38
C SER A 7 20.37 2.67 93.38
N ARG A 8 21.15 3.74 93.26
CA ARG A 8 21.09 4.78 92.23
C ARG A 8 21.44 4.19 90.85
N GLY A 9 20.89 4.74 89.78
CA GLY A 9 21.31 4.41 88.42
C GLY A 9 20.59 5.24 87.36
N ALA A 10 21.36 5.98 86.57
CA ALA A 10 20.92 6.97 85.61
C ALA A 10 20.40 6.38 84.28
N ALA A 11 19.84 7.30 83.49
CA ALA A 11 19.81 7.33 82.03
C ALA A 11 18.87 6.37 81.29
N ALA A 12 17.97 6.94 80.49
CA ALA A 12 17.95 6.69 79.05
C ALA A 12 16.98 7.66 78.36
N ARG A 13 17.51 8.33 77.32
CA ARG A 13 16.80 9.15 76.35
C ARG A 13 15.60 8.39 75.75
N ARG A 14 14.47 9.06 75.60
CA ARG A 14 13.41 8.67 74.66
C ARG A 14 13.14 9.82 73.71
N SER A 15 13.91 9.88 72.62
CA SER A 15 13.51 10.59 71.41
C SER A 15 12.55 9.68 70.66
N ALA A 16 11.26 10.01 70.64
CA ALA A 16 10.28 9.38 69.74
C ALA A 16 9.03 10.27 69.62
N ALA A 17 8.91 10.96 68.48
CA ALA A 17 7.66 11.42 67.87
C ALA A 17 8.03 11.78 66.43
N ILE A 18 8.07 10.83 65.50
CA ILE A 18 6.97 10.51 64.58
C ILE A 18 6.24 11.78 64.11
N VAL A 19 6.82 12.44 63.11
CA VAL A 19 6.07 13.28 62.16
C VAL A 19 6.28 12.64 60.81
N GLY A 20 5.44 11.67 60.50
CA GLY A 20 5.34 11.06 59.19
C GLY A 20 3.93 11.28 58.67
N LEU A 21 3.84 11.49 57.35
CA LEU A 21 2.63 11.47 56.52
C LEU A 21 1.91 12.82 56.34
N LEU A 22 2.26 13.55 55.27
CA LEU A 22 1.38 13.86 54.13
C LEU A 22 2.08 14.85 53.17
N ALA A 23 2.60 14.32 52.06
CA ALA A 23 2.72 15.07 50.81
C ALA A 23 2.73 14.03 49.69
N CYS A 24 1.53 13.55 49.31
CA CYS A 24 1.38 12.87 48.03
C CYS A 24 1.75 13.88 46.94
N LEU A 25 2.92 13.70 46.34
CA LEU A 25 3.30 14.39 45.12
C LEU A 25 2.28 14.03 44.04
N THR A 26 1.37 14.95 43.73
CA THR A 26 0.66 14.96 42.46
C THR A 26 1.63 15.45 41.39
N THR A 27 2.52 14.59 40.92
CA THR A 27 3.14 14.83 39.61
C THR A 27 2.05 14.63 38.57
N ALA A 28 1.41 15.73 38.17
CA ALA A 28 0.71 15.77 36.90
C ALA A 28 1.76 15.47 35.82
N GLY A 29 1.84 14.20 35.39
CA GLY A 29 2.66 13.83 34.25
C GLY A 29 2.14 14.65 33.07
N ALA A 30 2.98 15.54 32.53
CA ALA A 30 2.69 16.16 31.26
C ALA A 30 2.45 15.03 30.25
N ALA A 31 1.28 15.02 29.61
CA ALA A 31 1.03 14.11 28.51
C ALA A 31 2.11 14.38 27.45
N GLN A 32 2.92 13.38 27.14
CA GLN A 32 3.82 13.48 25.99
C GLN A 32 2.95 13.56 24.74
N ASP A 33 3.18 14.57 23.92
CA ASP A 33 2.56 14.62 22.59
C ASP A 33 2.96 13.35 21.83
N PRO A 34 2.00 12.67 21.19
CA PRO A 34 2.31 11.46 20.43
C PRO A 34 3.30 11.81 19.32
N VAL A 35 4.41 11.06 19.25
CA VAL A 35 5.36 11.14 18.15
C VAL A 35 4.69 10.56 16.91
N VAL A 36 4.53 11.39 15.88
CA VAL A 36 3.95 10.99 14.59
C VAL A 36 5.10 10.80 13.59
N ASP A 37 5.46 9.55 13.35
CA ASP A 37 6.51 9.16 12.41
C ASP A 37 6.02 8.07 11.45
N SER A 38 6.90 7.58 10.55
CA SER A 38 6.55 6.52 9.61
C SER A 38 6.28 5.17 10.28
N GLU A 39 6.88 4.91 11.45
CA GLU A 39 6.69 3.66 12.18
C GLU A 39 5.26 3.58 12.72
N LEU A 40 4.70 4.70 13.19
CA LEU A 40 3.32 4.82 13.66
C LEU A 40 2.30 4.34 12.62
N PHE A 41 2.58 4.54 11.33
CA PHE A 41 1.69 4.15 10.23
C PHE A 41 2.14 2.87 9.50
N GLY A 42 3.27 2.26 9.88
CA GLY A 42 3.86 1.14 9.17
C GLY A 42 2.97 -0.12 9.13
N ALA A 43 2.04 -0.25 10.08
CA ALA A 43 1.07 -1.36 10.13
C ALA A 43 -0.26 -1.05 9.41
N LEU A 44 -0.49 0.20 8.96
CA LEU A 44 -1.71 0.54 8.25
C LEU A 44 -1.68 -0.07 6.84
N GLN A 45 -2.71 -0.84 6.52
CA GLN A 45 -2.90 -1.41 5.20
C GLN A 45 -4.18 -0.87 4.58
N ALA A 46 -4.07 -0.38 3.35
CA ALA A 46 -5.23 -0.12 2.54
C ALA A 46 -5.93 -1.45 2.23
N ARG A 47 -7.25 -1.48 2.39
CA ARG A 47 -8.08 -2.62 1.98
C ARG A 47 -9.25 -2.14 1.14
N SER A 48 -9.62 -2.91 0.14
CA SER A 48 -10.86 -2.67 -0.59
C SER A 48 -12.06 -2.86 0.34
N ILE A 49 -13.00 -1.91 0.31
CA ILE A 49 -14.29 -2.00 1.01
C ILE A 49 -15.44 -2.40 0.06
N GLY A 50 -15.12 -2.75 -1.17
CA GLY A 50 -16.08 -2.96 -2.25
C GLY A 50 -16.49 -1.67 -2.95
N PRO A 51 -17.31 -1.76 -4.02
CA PRO A 51 -17.78 -0.60 -4.76
C PRO A 51 -18.82 0.17 -3.94
N ALA A 52 -18.43 1.31 -3.37
CA ALA A 52 -19.33 2.19 -2.62
C ALA A 52 -20.02 3.26 -3.50
N VAL A 53 -19.54 3.50 -4.73
CA VAL A 53 -20.03 4.53 -5.69
C VAL A 53 -19.74 4.11 -7.14
N MET A 54 -20.05 4.97 -8.12
CA MET A 54 -19.82 4.74 -9.56
C MET A 54 -18.42 4.16 -9.85
N SER A 55 -18.41 3.10 -10.66
CA SER A 55 -17.19 2.47 -11.18
C SER A 55 -16.39 3.43 -12.06
N GLY A 56 -15.09 3.20 -12.16
CA GLY A 56 -14.22 3.90 -13.11
C GLY A 56 -14.49 3.47 -14.57
N ARG A 57 -13.79 4.12 -15.51
CA ARG A 57 -13.83 3.73 -16.92
C ARG A 57 -12.78 2.66 -17.21
N VAL A 58 -13.21 1.59 -17.87
CA VAL A 58 -12.31 0.64 -18.54
C VAL A 58 -12.02 1.19 -19.93
N ALA A 59 -10.75 1.46 -20.21
CA ALA A 59 -10.29 2.02 -21.48
C ALA A 59 -9.72 0.95 -22.42
N ALA A 60 -9.18 -0.14 -21.86
CA ALA A 60 -8.61 -1.25 -22.62
C ALA A 60 -8.90 -2.60 -21.94
N LEU A 61 -8.98 -3.66 -22.74
CA LEU A 61 -9.14 -5.03 -22.27
C LEU A 61 -8.48 -5.98 -23.28
N ASP A 62 -7.80 -7.00 -22.77
CA ASP A 62 -7.32 -8.12 -23.59
C ASP A 62 -7.35 -9.43 -22.79
N VAL A 63 -7.36 -10.56 -23.49
CA VAL A 63 -7.49 -11.90 -22.90
C VAL A 63 -6.40 -12.83 -23.42
N VAL A 64 -6.02 -13.81 -22.60
CA VAL A 64 -5.04 -14.82 -23.02
C VAL A 64 -5.66 -15.76 -24.06
N ALA A 65 -5.00 -15.92 -25.20
CA ALA A 65 -5.41 -16.89 -26.21
C ALA A 65 -5.37 -18.32 -25.64
N GLY A 66 -6.48 -19.04 -25.73
CA GLY A 66 -6.62 -20.40 -25.19
C GLY A 66 -6.94 -20.47 -23.69
N ASP A 67 -6.82 -19.39 -22.94
CA ASP A 67 -7.23 -19.29 -21.54
C ASP A 67 -8.16 -18.09 -21.31
N ARG A 68 -9.45 -18.38 -21.29
CA ARG A 68 -10.52 -17.38 -21.15
C ARG A 68 -10.63 -16.83 -19.73
N LEU A 69 -9.96 -17.46 -18.75
CA LEU A 69 -10.02 -17.04 -17.36
C LEU A 69 -9.00 -15.94 -17.05
N THR A 70 -7.94 -15.84 -17.85
CA THR A 70 -6.93 -14.80 -17.69
C THR A 70 -7.29 -13.56 -18.52
N ILE A 71 -7.62 -12.48 -17.82
CA ILE A 71 -8.11 -11.23 -18.39
C ILE A 71 -7.23 -10.09 -17.87
N TYR A 72 -6.82 -9.18 -18.75
CA TYR A 72 -6.18 -7.93 -18.40
C TYR A 72 -7.09 -6.76 -18.73
N VAL A 73 -7.17 -5.80 -17.81
CA VAL A 73 -8.03 -4.62 -17.90
C VAL A 73 -7.18 -3.38 -17.65
N GLY A 74 -7.17 -2.47 -18.62
CA GLY A 74 -6.60 -1.14 -18.49
C GLY A 74 -7.68 -0.12 -18.16
N SER A 75 -7.52 0.62 -17.07
CA SER A 75 -8.45 1.67 -16.67
C SER A 75 -7.98 3.06 -17.12
N ALA A 76 -8.94 3.96 -17.37
CA ALA A 76 -8.64 5.36 -17.73
C ALA A 76 -7.84 6.09 -16.63
N GLY A 77 -8.07 5.70 -15.38
CA GLY A 77 -7.37 6.13 -14.18
C GLY A 77 -7.48 5.04 -13.12
N GLY A 78 -6.37 4.38 -12.82
CA GLY A 78 -6.29 3.23 -11.89
C GLY A 78 -5.41 2.08 -12.39
N GLY A 79 -4.64 2.27 -13.46
CA GLY A 79 -3.63 1.31 -13.89
C GLY A 79 -4.21 0.06 -14.57
N VAL A 80 -3.44 -1.02 -14.52
CA VAL A 80 -3.75 -2.32 -15.15
C VAL A 80 -4.06 -3.36 -14.08
N TRP A 81 -5.12 -4.11 -14.34
CA TRP A 81 -5.66 -5.15 -13.46
C TRP A 81 -5.66 -6.49 -14.18
N LYS A 82 -5.35 -7.55 -13.45
CA LYS A 82 -5.33 -8.92 -13.95
C LYS A 82 -6.31 -9.79 -13.17
N SER A 83 -7.13 -10.56 -13.88
CA SER A 83 -7.90 -11.67 -13.32
C SER A 83 -7.34 -12.98 -13.86
N THR A 84 -7.46 -14.05 -13.06
CA THR A 84 -7.20 -15.43 -13.46
C THR A 84 -8.39 -16.35 -13.15
N ASP A 85 -9.53 -15.77 -12.78
CA ASP A 85 -10.76 -16.48 -12.39
C ASP A 85 -11.97 -16.00 -13.20
N GLY A 86 -11.72 -15.55 -14.44
CA GLY A 86 -12.78 -15.14 -15.38
C GLY A 86 -13.43 -13.80 -15.03
N GLY A 87 -12.72 -12.93 -14.32
CA GLY A 87 -13.20 -11.61 -13.93
C GLY A 87 -13.98 -11.56 -12.61
N LEU A 88 -13.98 -12.64 -11.83
CA LEU A 88 -14.59 -12.64 -10.49
C LEU A 88 -13.76 -11.81 -9.50
N ARG A 89 -12.43 -11.85 -9.63
CA ARG A 89 -11.48 -11.05 -8.85
C ARG A 89 -10.41 -10.46 -9.76
N PHE A 90 -9.90 -9.30 -9.37
CA PHE A 90 -8.81 -8.61 -10.03
C PHE A 90 -7.72 -8.24 -9.03
N LYS A 91 -6.46 -8.48 -9.42
CA LYS A 91 -5.25 -8.00 -8.74
C LYS A 91 -4.69 -6.84 -9.57
N SER A 92 -4.36 -5.72 -8.93
CA SER A 92 -3.60 -4.67 -9.63
C SER A 92 -2.19 -5.18 -9.92
N VAL A 93 -1.73 -4.98 -11.15
CA VAL A 93 -0.42 -5.39 -11.62
C VAL A 93 0.44 -4.20 -12.05
N PHE A 94 -0.02 -2.96 -11.82
CA PHE A 94 0.62 -1.74 -12.35
C PHE A 94 0.64 -0.57 -11.36
N ASP A 95 0.45 -0.81 -10.07
CA ASP A 95 0.31 0.24 -9.03
C ASP A 95 1.50 1.21 -8.92
N ARG A 96 2.69 0.80 -9.34
CA ARG A 96 3.92 1.60 -9.22
C ARG A 96 4.24 2.47 -10.44
N HIS A 97 3.36 2.53 -11.42
CA HIS A 97 3.58 3.23 -12.69
C HIS A 97 2.47 4.26 -12.97
N THR A 98 2.47 4.90 -14.13
CA THR A 98 1.38 5.81 -14.50
C THR A 98 0.04 5.09 -14.52
N GLN A 99 -0.99 5.77 -14.04
CA GLN A 99 -2.30 5.17 -13.79
C GLN A 99 -3.28 5.36 -14.95
N SER A 100 -2.91 6.12 -15.99
CA SER A 100 -3.76 6.30 -17.17
C SER A 100 -3.37 5.30 -18.26
N ILE A 101 -4.30 4.43 -18.64
CA ILE A 101 -4.05 3.35 -19.60
C ILE A 101 -4.88 3.57 -20.86
N GLY A 102 -4.21 3.54 -22.01
CA GLY A 102 -4.83 3.64 -23.33
C GLY A 102 -4.87 2.33 -24.11
N ALA A 103 -3.94 1.40 -23.82
CA ALA A 103 -3.88 0.10 -24.47
C ALA A 103 -3.33 -0.97 -23.53
N VAL A 104 -3.83 -2.20 -23.68
CA VAL A 104 -3.26 -3.42 -23.10
C VAL A 104 -3.28 -4.48 -24.19
N THR A 105 -2.17 -5.22 -24.34
CA THR A 105 -2.05 -6.27 -25.35
C THR A 105 -1.25 -7.44 -24.79
N VAL A 106 -1.83 -8.63 -24.84
CA VAL A 106 -1.17 -9.88 -24.46
C VAL A 106 -0.65 -10.54 -25.74
N HIS A 107 0.60 -11.03 -25.72
CA HIS A 107 1.14 -11.74 -26.87
C HIS A 107 0.37 -13.06 -27.08
N PRO A 108 -0.15 -13.33 -28.29
CA PRO A 108 -1.03 -14.48 -28.52
C PRO A 108 -0.32 -15.83 -28.42
N ALA A 109 0.99 -15.90 -28.68
CA ALA A 109 1.77 -17.13 -28.59
C ALA A 109 2.58 -17.27 -27.29
N ASP A 110 2.70 -16.20 -26.49
CA ASP A 110 3.41 -16.23 -25.21
C ASP A 110 2.69 -15.31 -24.20
N PRO A 111 1.73 -15.85 -23.43
CA PRO A 111 0.94 -15.07 -22.49
C PRO A 111 1.72 -14.39 -21.37
N LYS A 112 3.02 -14.69 -21.21
CA LYS A 112 3.88 -13.97 -20.26
C LYS A 112 4.24 -12.57 -20.75
N ILE A 113 4.16 -12.34 -22.06
CA ILE A 113 4.48 -11.06 -22.65
C ILE A 113 3.22 -10.21 -22.72
N VAL A 114 3.27 -9.07 -22.03
CA VAL A 114 2.17 -8.11 -21.97
C VAL A 114 2.73 -6.73 -22.25
N TRP A 115 2.09 -5.99 -23.14
CA TRP A 115 2.38 -4.59 -23.40
C TRP A 115 1.28 -3.69 -22.87
N VAL A 116 1.68 -2.52 -22.40
CA VAL A 116 0.79 -1.49 -21.90
C VAL A 116 1.15 -0.17 -22.56
N GLY A 117 0.18 0.41 -23.25
CA GLY A 117 0.26 1.77 -23.76
C GLY A 117 -0.42 2.70 -22.77
N THR A 118 0.28 3.73 -22.33
CA THR A 118 -0.24 4.65 -21.31
C THR A 118 -0.87 5.89 -21.95
N GLY A 119 -1.71 6.56 -21.15
CA GLY A 119 -2.51 7.71 -21.54
C GLY A 119 -3.78 7.31 -22.28
N GLU A 120 -4.91 7.45 -21.61
CA GLU A 120 -6.18 7.11 -22.25
C GLU A 120 -6.50 8.05 -23.42
N SER A 121 -7.11 7.50 -24.47
CA SER A 121 -7.42 8.24 -25.69
C SER A 121 -8.79 8.93 -25.65
N TRP A 122 -9.63 8.60 -24.67
CA TRP A 122 -11.00 9.14 -24.59
C TRP A 122 -11.08 10.45 -23.82
N LEU A 123 -10.69 11.53 -24.49
CA LEU A 123 -10.63 12.89 -23.97
C LEU A 123 -12.02 13.41 -23.52
N ARG A 124 -12.29 13.34 -22.21
CA ARG A 124 -13.45 13.94 -21.54
C ARG A 124 -13.06 14.87 -20.40
N ASN A 125 -13.99 15.13 -19.47
CA ASN A 125 -13.86 16.05 -18.34
C ASN A 125 -12.79 15.65 -17.30
N SER A 126 -12.25 14.43 -17.34
CA SER A 126 -11.19 13.98 -16.43
C SER A 126 -10.31 12.94 -17.11
N VAL A 127 -9.18 13.38 -17.66
CA VAL A 127 -8.22 12.55 -18.38
C VAL A 127 -6.79 12.95 -18.00
N SER A 128 -5.93 11.97 -17.79
CA SER A 128 -4.49 12.16 -17.57
C SER A 128 -3.71 11.71 -18.80
N ILE A 129 -2.52 12.28 -18.98
CA ILE A 129 -1.57 11.81 -19.98
C ILE A 129 -0.84 10.56 -19.49
N GLY A 130 -0.32 9.79 -20.44
CA GLY A 130 0.63 8.72 -20.22
C GLY A 130 2.07 9.19 -20.35
N ASP A 131 2.99 8.27 -20.11
CA ASP A 131 4.44 8.43 -20.16
C ASP A 131 5.10 7.41 -21.11
N GLY A 132 4.33 6.75 -21.98
CA GLY A 132 4.86 5.85 -23.01
C GLY A 132 4.42 4.40 -22.89
N VAL A 133 5.26 3.48 -23.37
CA VAL A 133 4.97 2.04 -23.44
C VAL A 133 5.72 1.28 -22.36
N TYR A 134 5.06 0.29 -21.78
CA TYR A 134 5.66 -0.68 -20.88
C TYR A 134 5.51 -2.08 -21.43
N ARG A 135 6.47 -2.96 -21.09
CA ARG A 135 6.45 -4.39 -21.40
C ARG A 135 6.75 -5.21 -20.16
N SER A 136 5.98 -6.27 -19.96
CA SER A 136 6.25 -7.34 -19.02
C SER A 136 6.66 -8.60 -19.80
N THR A 137 7.49 -9.43 -19.18
CA THR A 137 7.85 -10.78 -19.66
C THR A 137 7.54 -11.87 -18.64
N ASP A 138 6.80 -11.51 -17.59
CA ASP A 138 6.43 -12.36 -16.46
C ASP A 138 4.92 -12.20 -16.12
N ALA A 139 4.10 -11.96 -17.14
CA ALA A 139 2.65 -11.88 -17.05
C ALA A 139 2.12 -10.74 -16.13
N GLY A 140 2.90 -9.66 -16.00
CA GLY A 140 2.56 -8.44 -15.28
C GLY A 140 3.11 -8.33 -13.87
N GLU A 141 4.00 -9.23 -13.42
CA GLU A 141 4.61 -9.11 -12.09
C GLU A 141 5.70 -8.02 -12.07
N THR A 142 6.42 -7.84 -13.17
CA THR A 142 7.38 -6.75 -13.40
C THR A 142 7.21 -6.10 -14.77
N TRP A 143 7.64 -4.85 -14.88
CA TRP A 143 7.48 -4.01 -16.07
C TRP A 143 8.77 -3.29 -16.40
N THR A 144 9.08 -3.22 -17.69
CA THR A 144 10.16 -2.43 -18.26
C THR A 144 9.55 -1.31 -19.09
N HIS A 145 9.94 -0.07 -18.81
CA HIS A 145 9.56 1.10 -19.61
C HIS A 145 10.38 1.14 -20.91
N LEU A 146 9.72 1.35 -22.03
CA LEU A 146 10.31 1.29 -23.38
C LEU A 146 10.39 2.68 -24.07
N GLY A 147 10.01 3.76 -23.37
CA GLY A 147 9.97 5.12 -23.90
C GLY A 147 8.65 5.49 -24.58
N LEU A 148 8.70 6.48 -25.48
CA LEU A 148 7.54 7.14 -26.12
C LEU A 148 6.79 8.14 -25.20
N GLU A 149 7.52 8.75 -24.28
CA GLU A 149 7.04 9.70 -23.28
C GLU A 149 6.26 10.87 -23.92
N GLY A 150 6.76 11.38 -25.05
CA GLY A 150 6.14 12.49 -25.78
C GLY A 150 4.87 12.13 -26.56
N THR A 151 4.48 10.85 -26.60
CA THR A 151 3.25 10.43 -27.30
C THR A 151 2.00 10.80 -26.50
N GLU A 152 2.11 10.88 -25.17
CA GLU A 152 1.06 11.13 -24.18
C GLU A 152 -0.13 10.16 -24.20
N ARG A 153 -0.50 9.56 -25.33
CA ARG A 153 -1.71 8.76 -25.53
C ARG A 153 -1.46 7.63 -26.52
N ILE A 154 -1.33 6.42 -26.01
CA ILE A 154 -1.17 5.23 -26.83
C ILE A 154 -2.50 4.47 -26.85
N ALA A 155 -3.26 4.65 -27.93
CA ALA A 155 -4.62 4.10 -28.05
C ALA A 155 -4.67 2.62 -28.48
N ARG A 156 -3.55 2.07 -28.99
CA ARG A 156 -3.47 0.69 -29.47
C ARG A 156 -2.02 0.21 -29.54
N ILE A 157 -1.83 -1.07 -29.27
CA ILE A 157 -0.60 -1.83 -29.50
C ILE A 157 -1.02 -3.11 -30.25
N LEU A 158 -0.21 -3.58 -31.21
CA LEU A 158 -0.51 -4.77 -32.00
C LEU A 158 0.67 -5.73 -31.97
N ALA A 159 0.58 -6.80 -31.19
CA ALA A 159 1.61 -7.83 -31.17
C ALA A 159 1.62 -8.64 -32.47
N HIS A 160 2.81 -8.93 -33.00
CA HIS A 160 2.92 -9.88 -34.11
C HIS A 160 2.41 -11.27 -33.66
N PRO A 161 1.64 -12.01 -34.46
CA PRO A 161 0.93 -13.21 -33.99
C PRO A 161 1.84 -14.39 -33.61
N LYS A 162 3.11 -14.37 -34.04
CA LYS A 162 4.06 -15.48 -33.84
C LYS A 162 5.42 -15.06 -33.31
N ASP A 163 5.78 -13.78 -33.43
CA ASP A 163 7.12 -13.32 -33.11
C ASP A 163 7.03 -12.39 -31.91
N SER A 164 7.52 -12.88 -30.77
CA SER A 164 7.49 -12.19 -29.50
C SER A 164 8.37 -10.95 -29.42
N ASN A 165 9.19 -10.70 -30.44
CA ASN A 165 10.08 -9.54 -30.52
C ASN A 165 9.53 -8.40 -31.39
N ILE A 166 8.39 -8.59 -32.07
CA ILE A 166 7.80 -7.61 -32.98
C ILE A 166 6.45 -7.13 -32.44
N THR A 167 6.28 -5.82 -32.36
CA THR A 167 5.11 -5.11 -31.80
C THR A 167 4.81 -3.86 -32.61
#